data_AF-A0A194S6G6-F1
#
_entry.id   AF-A0A194S6G6-F1
#
_cell.length_a   1.000
_cell.length_b   1.000
_cell.length_c   1.000
_cell.angle_alpha   90.00
_cell.angle_beta   90.00
_cell.angle_gamma   90.00
#
_symmetry.space_group_name_H-M   'P 1'
#
loop_
_entity.id
_entity.type
_entity.pdbx_description
1 polymer ?
#
loop_
_entity_poly.entity_id
_entity_poly.type
_entity_poly.pdbx_seq_one_letter_code
_entity_poly.pdbx_strand_id
1 'polypeptide(L)'
;MFSLSSVVESVFGTLAAEETMPQSRAHDEDRSATSTDTIDNPEDAQANAQELQDKQDDADGAEDEDEEEVPDQGDEIREACGNTKVCKEFKHHFEECGERVAAGNTIIDGETCVEELFHYMHCVEDCAAPKIFAALK
;
A
#
# COMPACT_ATOMS: atom_id res chain seq x y z
N MET A 1 28.45 61.51 1.37
CA MET A 1 27.46 60.76 2.18
C MET A 1 26.73 59.86 1.20
N PHE A 2 27.01 58.56 1.28
CA PHE A 2 26.79 57.60 0.21
C PHE A 2 25.32 57.18 0.08
N SER A 3 24.82 57.25 -1.15
CA SER A 3 23.55 56.73 -1.62
C SER A 3 23.61 55.20 -1.66
N LEU A 4 22.69 54.52 -0.98
CA LEU A 4 22.54 53.06 -1.01
C LEU A 4 21.14 52.70 -1.55
N SER A 5 20.88 53.06 -2.81
CA SER A 5 19.97 52.30 -3.65
C SER A 5 20.81 51.30 -4.44
N SER A 6 20.65 50.01 -4.14
CA SER A 6 20.87 48.84 -5.03
C SER A 6 21.26 47.60 -4.22
N VAL A 7 20.27 46.83 -3.78
CA VAL A 7 20.40 45.38 -3.55
C VAL A 7 19.13 44.73 -4.10
N VAL A 8 18.90 44.91 -5.40
CA VAL A 8 17.92 44.16 -6.20
C VAL A 8 18.61 43.78 -7.50
N GLU A 9 19.61 42.92 -7.42
CA GLU A 9 20.02 42.08 -8.55
C GLU A 9 21.05 41.06 -8.07
N SER A 10 20.78 39.77 -8.34
CA SER A 10 21.75 38.63 -8.34
C SER A 10 21.27 37.36 -7.62
N VAL A 11 20.06 36.86 -7.91
CA VAL A 11 19.75 35.41 -7.70
C VAL A 11 19.15 34.74 -8.95
N PHE A 12 18.80 35.47 -10.01
CA PHE A 12 18.41 34.88 -11.29
C PHE A 12 19.63 34.61 -12.19
N GLY A 13 20.57 33.84 -11.64
CA GLY A 13 21.68 33.23 -12.39
C GLY A 13 21.26 31.87 -12.93
N THR A 14 20.88 31.85 -14.21
CA THR A 14 20.68 30.67 -15.05
C THR A 14 21.81 29.65 -14.93
N LEU A 15 21.47 28.40 -14.59
CA LEU A 15 22.17 27.23 -15.11
C LEU A 15 21.14 26.24 -15.64
N ALA A 16 21.02 26.23 -16.97
CA ALA A 16 20.44 25.14 -17.71
C ALA A 16 21.37 23.92 -17.55
N ALA A 17 20.91 22.92 -16.80
CA ALA A 17 21.38 21.55 -16.94
C ALA A 17 20.37 20.82 -17.84
N GLU A 18 20.51 21.02 -19.15
CA GLU A 18 20.09 20.00 -20.11
C GLU A 18 21.09 18.86 -20.01
N GLU A 19 20.84 17.92 -19.10
CA GLU A 19 21.38 16.57 -19.22
C GLU A 19 20.27 15.69 -19.78
N THR A 20 20.30 15.52 -21.09
CA THR A 20 19.50 14.54 -21.81
C THR A 20 19.90 13.15 -21.33
N MET A 21 19.15 12.58 -20.39
CA MET A 21 19.26 11.19 -20.01
C MET A 21 18.84 10.30 -21.19
N PRO A 22 19.68 9.37 -21.68
CA PRO A 22 19.23 8.37 -22.62
C PRO A 22 18.36 7.34 -21.89
N GLN A 23 17.04 7.36 -22.12
CA GLN A 23 16.19 6.21 -21.82
C GLN A 23 16.55 5.06 -22.76
N SER A 24 17.47 4.20 -22.33
CA SER A 24 17.61 2.88 -22.91
C SER A 24 16.42 2.03 -22.48
N ARG A 25 15.52 1.78 -23.44
CA ARG A 25 14.58 0.66 -23.39
C ARG A 25 15.40 -0.63 -23.27
N ALA A 26 15.27 -1.31 -22.15
CA ALA A 26 15.34 -2.76 -22.11
C ALA A 26 13.92 -3.24 -21.79
N HIS A 27 13.24 -3.73 -22.81
CA HIS A 27 12.14 -4.67 -22.62
C HIS A 27 12.81 -5.96 -22.13
N ASP A 28 12.75 -6.22 -20.83
CA ASP A 28 12.92 -7.57 -20.32
C ASP A 28 11.53 -8.22 -20.37
N GLU A 29 11.28 -8.91 -21.50
CA GLU A 29 10.21 -9.89 -21.57
C GLU A 29 10.67 -11.14 -20.80
N ASP A 30 10.53 -11.13 -19.48
CA ASP A 30 10.48 -12.39 -18.73
C ASP A 30 9.10 -13.02 -18.97
N ARG A 31 9.06 -13.73 -20.10
CA ARG A 31 7.98 -14.61 -20.51
C ARG A 31 7.97 -15.80 -19.57
N SER A 32 7.39 -15.63 -18.38
CA SER A 32 6.96 -16.73 -17.53
C SER A 32 5.84 -17.47 -18.26
N ALA A 33 6.23 -18.53 -18.95
CA ALA A 33 5.35 -19.45 -19.63
C ALA A 33 4.54 -20.24 -18.59
N THR A 34 3.41 -19.67 -18.15
CA THR A 34 2.27 -20.47 -17.73
C THR A 34 1.35 -20.56 -18.94
N SER A 35 1.35 -21.74 -19.57
CA SER A 35 0.42 -22.11 -20.63
C SER A 35 -0.99 -22.10 -20.05
N THR A 36 -1.70 -20.98 -20.16
CA THR A 36 -3.16 -21.01 -20.13
C THR A 36 -3.59 -21.44 -21.52
N ASP A 37 -3.72 -22.76 -21.69
CA ASP A 37 -4.45 -23.37 -22.79
C ASP A 37 -5.85 -22.75 -22.84
N THR A 38 -6.10 -21.96 -23.89
CA THR A 38 -7.44 -21.53 -24.27
C THR A 38 -8.24 -22.78 -24.61
N ILE A 39 -9.10 -23.23 -23.70
CA ILE A 39 -10.11 -24.26 -23.99
C ILE A 39 -11.22 -23.59 -24.80
N ASP A 40 -11.12 -23.69 -26.12
CA ASP A 40 -12.09 -23.15 -27.09
C ASP A 40 -13.26 -24.12 -27.34
N ASN A 41 -13.51 -25.10 -26.47
CA ASN A 41 -14.62 -26.06 -26.64
C ASN A 41 -15.30 -26.44 -25.30
N PRO A 42 -16.62 -26.21 -25.14
CA PRO A 42 -17.33 -26.39 -23.87
C PRO A 42 -17.68 -27.84 -23.49
N GLU A 43 -17.23 -28.85 -24.25
CA GLU A 43 -17.53 -30.27 -23.98
C GLU A 43 -16.42 -31.02 -23.22
N ASP A 44 -15.21 -30.47 -23.10
CA ASP A 44 -14.10 -31.09 -22.35
C ASP A 44 -14.11 -30.79 -20.84
N ALA A 45 -15.00 -29.92 -20.37
CA ALA A 45 -15.15 -29.59 -18.95
C ALA A 45 -15.74 -30.73 -18.10
N GLN A 46 -16.32 -31.76 -18.73
CA GLN A 46 -17.04 -32.83 -18.02
C GLN A 46 -16.20 -34.07 -17.72
N ALA A 47 -14.99 -34.21 -18.28
CA ALA A 47 -14.14 -35.37 -18.03
C ALA A 47 -13.20 -35.20 -16.81
N ASN A 48 -12.95 -33.97 -16.34
CA ASN A 48 -11.98 -33.71 -15.25
C ASN A 48 -12.63 -33.57 -13.85
N ALA A 49 -13.95 -33.61 -13.75
CA ALA A 49 -14.65 -33.47 -12.46
C ALA A 49 -14.71 -34.77 -11.64
N GLN A 50 -14.38 -35.93 -12.23
CA GLN A 50 -14.69 -37.23 -11.63
C GLN A 50 -13.47 -38.00 -11.09
N GLU A 51 -12.24 -37.51 -11.26
CA GLU A 51 -11.03 -38.15 -10.70
C GLU A 51 -10.50 -37.54 -9.39
N LEU A 52 -11.04 -36.41 -8.92
CA LEU A 52 -10.52 -35.71 -7.73
C LEU A 52 -11.21 -36.06 -6.40
N GLN A 53 -12.19 -36.97 -6.39
CA GLN A 53 -13.00 -37.24 -5.19
C GLN A 53 -12.55 -38.45 -4.35
N ASP A 54 -11.51 -39.19 -4.75
CA ASP A 54 -11.18 -40.51 -4.15
C ASP A 54 -9.83 -40.58 -3.40
N LYS A 55 -9.39 -39.49 -2.75
CA LYS A 55 -8.13 -39.48 -1.96
C LYS A 55 -8.21 -38.79 -0.60
N GLN A 56 -9.41 -38.67 -0.05
CA GLN A 56 -9.62 -38.10 1.29
C GLN A 56 -9.81 -39.22 2.32
N ASP A 57 -8.75 -39.96 2.64
CA ASP A 57 -8.69 -40.78 3.87
C ASP A 57 -7.23 -41.18 4.12
N ASP A 58 -6.49 -40.35 4.85
CA ASP A 58 -5.53 -40.85 5.85
C ASP A 58 -5.20 -39.70 6.81
N ALA A 59 -5.47 -39.99 8.08
CA ALA A 59 -5.34 -39.08 9.19
C ALA A 59 -3.93 -39.14 9.80
N ASP A 60 -3.69 -38.14 10.65
CA ASP A 60 -2.83 -38.25 11.83
C ASP A 60 -1.34 -37.89 11.65
N GLY A 61 -1.04 -36.71 12.16
CA GLY A 61 0.28 -36.12 12.27
C GLY A 61 0.17 -34.77 12.97
N ALA A 62 -0.45 -34.80 14.16
CA ALA A 62 -0.56 -33.67 15.06
C ALA A 62 0.84 -33.16 15.46
N GLU A 63 1.25 -32.08 14.81
CA GLU A 63 2.24 -31.13 15.33
C GLU A 63 1.48 -29.79 15.39
N ASP A 64 0.47 -29.75 16.27
CA ASP A 64 -0.16 -28.51 16.73
C ASP A 64 0.82 -27.87 17.73
N GLU A 65 1.92 -27.32 17.19
CA GLU A 65 2.70 -26.32 17.91
C GLU A 65 1.80 -25.09 18.01
N ASP A 66 1.09 -25.02 19.14
CA ASP A 66 0.40 -23.85 19.67
C ASP A 66 1.45 -22.74 19.90
N GLU A 67 1.97 -22.19 18.80
CA GLU A 67 2.76 -20.97 18.77
C GLU A 67 1.79 -19.85 19.13
N GLU A 68 1.63 -19.60 20.43
CA GLU A 68 0.94 -18.42 20.94
C GLU A 68 1.55 -17.20 20.23
N GLU A 69 0.81 -16.63 19.27
CA GLU A 69 1.22 -15.46 18.51
C GLU A 69 1.40 -14.30 19.49
N VAL A 70 2.65 -14.03 19.87
CA VAL A 70 2.97 -12.89 20.73
C VAL A 70 2.57 -11.64 19.95
N PRO A 71 1.60 -10.84 20.43
CA PRO A 71 1.10 -9.69 19.68
C PRO A 71 2.23 -8.69 19.43
N ASP A 72 2.30 -8.14 18.21
CA ASP A 72 3.24 -7.07 17.91
C ASP A 72 2.90 -5.83 18.74
N GLN A 73 3.83 -5.43 19.61
CA GLN A 73 3.71 -4.21 20.40
C GLN A 73 3.58 -2.98 19.48
N GLY A 74 4.12 -3.03 18.25
CA GLY A 74 3.95 -1.99 17.25
C GLY A 74 2.50 -1.75 16.88
N ASP A 75 1.75 -2.82 16.61
CA ASP A 75 0.34 -2.76 16.22
C ASP A 75 -0.56 -2.24 17.34
N GLU A 76 -0.37 -2.71 18.58
CA GLU A 76 -1.10 -2.17 19.75
C GLU A 76 -0.87 -0.66 19.92
N ILE A 77 0.38 -0.21 19.73
CA ILE A 77 0.74 1.21 19.82
C ILE A 77 0.10 2.02 18.69
N ARG A 78 0.12 1.51 17.45
CA ARG A 78 -0.52 2.17 16.31
C ARG A 78 -2.03 2.28 16.48
N GLU A 79 -2.69 1.23 16.97
CA GLU A 79 -4.13 1.26 17.25
C GLU A 79 -4.46 2.30 18.34
N ALA A 80 -3.69 2.32 19.43
CA ALA A 80 -3.86 3.32 20.49
C ALA A 80 -3.66 4.75 19.96
N CYS A 81 -2.68 4.97 19.08
CA CYS A 81 -2.42 6.25 18.43
C CYS A 81 -3.53 6.66 17.44
N GLY A 82 -4.08 5.72 16.68
CA GLY A 82 -5.23 5.94 15.78
C GLY A 82 -6.51 6.32 16.51
N ASN A 83 -6.65 5.88 17.77
CA ASN A 83 -7.81 6.18 18.62
C ASN A 83 -7.71 7.51 19.39
N THR A 84 -6.63 8.27 19.22
CA THR A 84 -6.47 9.60 19.82
C THR A 84 -7.47 10.60 19.22
N LYS A 85 -7.76 11.68 19.97
CA LYS A 85 -8.69 12.72 19.50
C LYS A 85 -8.23 13.39 18.20
N VAL A 86 -6.91 13.51 18.01
CA VAL A 86 -6.32 14.16 16.83
C VAL A 86 -6.45 13.24 15.60
N CYS A 87 -6.08 11.96 15.73
CA CYS A 87 -6.11 11.04 14.58
C CYS A 87 -7.51 10.54 14.21
N LYS A 88 -8.48 10.63 15.13
CA LYS A 88 -9.88 10.26 14.87
C LYS A 88 -10.55 11.05 13.75
N GLU A 89 -10.23 12.33 13.60
CA GLU A 89 -10.79 13.16 12.52
C GLU A 89 -10.28 12.70 11.16
N PHE A 90 -8.97 12.46 11.04
CA PHE A 90 -8.39 11.90 9.82
C PHE A 90 -8.90 10.49 9.52
N LYS A 91 -9.08 9.66 10.55
CA LYS A 91 -9.71 8.34 10.41
C LYS A 91 -11.13 8.44 9.87
N HIS A 92 -11.94 9.35 10.40
CA HIS A 92 -13.30 9.58 9.93
C HIS A 92 -13.32 9.96 8.44
N HIS A 93 -12.45 10.88 7.99
CA HIS A 93 -12.37 11.24 6.58
C HIS A 93 -11.93 10.08 5.68
N PHE A 94 -10.98 9.26 6.16
CA PHE A 94 -10.57 8.05 5.44
C PHE A 94 -11.72 7.04 5.31
N GLU A 95 -12.46 6.79 6.39
CA GLU A 95 -13.63 5.90 6.39
C GLU A 95 -14.74 6.45 5.48
N GLU A 96 -15.03 7.75 5.56
CA GLU A 96 -16.01 8.43 4.70
C GLU A 96 -15.64 8.35 3.21
N CYS A 97 -14.36 8.51 2.87
CA CYS A 97 -13.88 8.28 1.50
C CYS A 97 -14.09 6.82 1.09
N GLY A 98 -13.72 5.87 1.95
CA GLY A 98 -13.86 4.44 1.69
C GLY A 98 -15.31 4.04 1.42
N GLU A 99 -16.25 4.54 2.22
CA GLU A 99 -17.69 4.33 2.03
C GLU A 99 -18.17 4.91 0.70
N ARG A 100 -17.72 6.12 0.33
CA ARG A 100 -18.08 6.77 -0.93
C ARG A 100 -17.57 6.01 -2.15
N VAL A 101 -16.30 5.58 -2.12
CA VAL A 101 -15.68 4.77 -3.19
C VAL A 101 -16.36 3.41 -3.30
N ALA A 102 -16.62 2.74 -2.18
CA ALA A 102 -17.30 1.45 -2.17
C ALA A 102 -18.75 1.53 -2.68
N ALA A 103 -19.44 2.65 -2.42
CA ALA A 103 -20.78 2.91 -2.93
C ALA A 103 -20.82 3.34 -4.40
N GLY A 104 -19.68 3.61 -5.03
CA GLY A 104 -19.62 4.19 -6.38
C GLY A 104 -20.14 5.63 -6.45
N ASN A 105 -20.24 6.32 -5.31
CA ASN A 105 -20.71 7.70 -5.21
C ASN A 105 -19.54 8.70 -5.36
N THR A 106 -18.55 8.35 -6.18
CA THR A 106 -17.30 9.12 -6.27
C THR A 106 -17.54 10.52 -6.82
N ILE A 107 -16.78 11.50 -6.33
CA ILE A 107 -16.90 12.91 -6.75
C ILE A 107 -16.31 13.10 -8.14
N ILE A 108 -15.27 12.33 -8.46
CA ILE A 108 -14.58 12.29 -9.74
C ILE A 108 -14.43 10.84 -10.20
N ASP A 109 -14.30 10.64 -11.51
CA ASP A 109 -13.99 9.33 -12.06
C ASP A 109 -12.60 8.88 -11.59
N GLY A 110 -12.53 7.71 -10.96
CA GLY A 110 -11.28 7.16 -10.44
C GLY A 110 -10.80 7.77 -9.12
N GLU A 111 -11.71 8.30 -8.29
CA GLU A 111 -11.41 8.72 -6.92
C GLU A 111 -10.73 7.59 -6.13
N THR A 112 -9.68 7.94 -5.38
CA THR A 112 -8.94 7.02 -4.50
C THR A 112 -8.76 7.66 -3.12
N CYS A 113 -8.78 6.87 -2.06
CA CYS A 113 -8.65 7.35 -0.68
C CYS A 113 -7.20 7.44 -0.17
N VAL A 114 -6.24 7.57 -1.10
CA VAL A 114 -4.81 7.57 -0.74
C VAL A 114 -4.46 8.84 0.02
N GLU A 115 -5.01 9.99 -0.34
CA GLU A 115 -4.73 11.25 0.38
C GLU A 115 -5.18 11.16 1.85
N GLU A 116 -6.41 10.70 2.09
CA GLU A 116 -6.96 10.52 3.43
C GLU A 116 -6.20 9.45 4.23
N LEU A 117 -5.76 8.38 3.56
CA LEU A 117 -4.89 7.38 4.17
C LEU A 117 -3.57 8.01 4.62
N PHE A 118 -2.94 8.85 3.79
CA PHE A 118 -1.68 9.50 4.14
C PHE A 118 -1.86 10.48 5.31
N HIS A 119 -2.97 11.23 5.37
CA HIS A 119 -3.26 12.09 6.53
C HIS A 119 -3.45 11.27 7.82
N TYR A 120 -4.20 10.17 7.76
CA TYR A 120 -4.39 9.29 8.91
C TYR A 120 -3.06 8.64 9.36
N MET A 121 -2.32 8.04 8.44
CA MET A 121 -1.04 7.39 8.72
C MET A 121 0.00 8.36 9.24
N HIS A 122 0.08 9.58 8.68
CA HIS A 122 0.99 10.60 9.18
C HIS A 122 0.70 10.95 10.65
N CYS A 123 -0.57 11.12 10.99
CA CYS A 123 -0.98 11.37 12.38
C CYS A 123 -0.63 10.20 13.31
N VAL A 124 -0.91 8.96 12.88
CA VAL A 124 -0.63 7.76 13.67
C VAL A 124 0.87 7.60 13.91
N GLU A 125 1.69 7.73 12.86
CA GLU A 125 3.14 7.51 12.95
C GLU A 125 3.86 8.61 13.74
N ASP A 126 3.43 9.87 13.66
CA ASP A 126 3.95 10.95 14.53
C ASP A 126 3.77 10.62 16.03
N CYS A 127 2.69 9.89 16.36
CA CYS A 127 2.41 9.39 17.71
C CYS A 127 3.12 8.06 18.04
N ALA A 128 3.15 7.13 17.08
CA ALA A 128 3.54 5.75 17.29
C ALA A 128 5.06 5.56 17.24
N ALA A 129 5.74 6.17 16.26
CA ALA A 129 7.17 5.99 16.04
C ALA A 129 8.02 6.13 17.32
N PRO A 130 7.94 7.23 18.11
CA PRO A 130 8.75 7.36 19.33
C PRO A 130 8.42 6.32 20.41
N LYS A 131 7.20 5.78 20.43
CA LYS A 131 6.75 4.78 21.41
C LYS A 131 7.18 3.38 21.03
N ILE A 132 7.06 3.04 19.74
CA ILE A 132 7.50 1.75 19.20
C ILE A 132 8.99 1.57 19.46
N PHE A 133 9.82 2.55 19.08
CA PHE A 133 11.27 2.47 19.32
C PHE A 133 11.66 2.41 20.81
N ALA A 134 10.82 2.92 21.71
CA ALA A 134 11.03 2.80 23.15
C ALA A 134 10.61 1.43 23.73
N ALA A 135 9.75 0.69 23.03
CA ALA A 135 9.24 -0.62 23.44
C ALA A 135 10.13 -1.79 22.98
N LEU A 136 10.85 -1.61 21.87
CA LEU A 136 11.81 -2.59 21.35
C LEU A 136 12.98 -2.79 22.34
N LYS A 137 13.41 -4.05 22.53
CA LYS A 137 14.54 -4.44 23.39
C LYS A 137 15.69 -5.01 22.58
#